data_AF-A0A1I8AU12-F1
#
_entry.id   AF-A0A1I8AU12-F1
#
_cell.length_a   1.000
_cell.length_b   1.000
_cell.length_c   1.000
_cell.angle_alpha   90.00
_cell.angle_beta   90.00
_cell.angle_gamma   90.00
#
_symmetry.space_group_name_H-M   'P 1'
#
loop_
_entity.id
_entity.type
_entity.pdbx_description
1 polymer ?
#
loop_
_entity_poly.entity_id
_entity_poly.type
_entity_poly.pdbx_seq_one_letter_code
_entity_poly.pdbx_strand_id
1 'polypeptide(L)'
;MSDCFANDAPYFACCSPKSAKGSEMLRRYLIAAVVLHIVVAQLCERIEIQYFDDGEEDLRTGSNRSIGVLVKKRDGVKSEDALVGKLVAECRDLFGCHVVESAAGFNVNLNEKNNWTQLVNVTVVAEFLGYNDLQISCNGSVLPESSYRLRILRSSYEHVVAKVFTVFVTIFVTGITFLMGTQLELSRIKGIMRRPVGPLTGFFCQFFVMPSVGFTLASLLLPEDQPAIRFALFAASCSPGGGKSSFWTIIYDGNLDLSVAMTFTQTISALFMMPLYIYTFGQHFFSERVHVPFDSILESLLILIVPSVGGMIFISYKKHLVEKLNRWIKIATWASTVLTTVFGVYANWYVIYLFRWYIVLAGCALPWSGYVLAYIIALVTRQQHRERITITIETGIQNIGISMIMLLWSLPEPEVDLALVMPLTIILATDKPLMLIWLIRKCFCRNGTVVEDMYKPEPPGDAEKSEEKSAEAVKLEDVKVNSVNSE
;
A
#
# COMPACT_ATOMS: atom_id res chain seq x y z
N MET A 1 33.89 58.06 -7.20
CA MET A 1 33.45 56.71 -6.80
C MET A 1 32.08 56.48 -7.46
N SER A 2 32.00 56.20 -8.77
CA SER A 2 32.21 54.89 -9.46
C SER A 2 31.16 53.86 -9.03
N ASP A 3 30.34 53.21 -9.86
CA ASP A 3 30.08 53.22 -11.30
C ASP A 3 28.71 52.55 -11.55
N CYS A 4 28.12 52.80 -12.72
CA CYS A 4 26.89 52.22 -13.27
C CYS A 4 27.03 50.76 -13.77
N PHE A 5 25.88 50.18 -14.20
CA PHE A 5 25.61 48.99 -15.04
C PHE A 5 25.30 47.67 -14.29
N ALA A 6 24.28 46.84 -14.62
CA ALA A 6 23.35 46.78 -15.76
C ALA A 6 22.07 45.94 -15.45
N ASN A 7 20.95 46.37 -16.04
CA ASN A 7 19.94 45.64 -16.83
C ASN A 7 19.22 44.35 -16.36
N ASP A 8 17.88 44.47 -16.32
CA ASP A 8 16.85 43.59 -16.95
C ASP A 8 15.71 43.11 -16.03
N ALA A 9 14.66 43.93 -15.88
CA ALA A 9 13.26 43.50 -15.70
C ALA A 9 12.29 44.68 -15.91
N PRO A 10 11.28 44.61 -16.79
CA PRO A 10 10.39 45.75 -17.05
C PRO A 10 9.27 45.87 -16.01
N TYR A 11 9.22 47.04 -15.37
CA TYR A 11 8.04 47.82 -14.99
C TYR A 11 6.86 47.11 -14.27
N PHE A 12 6.96 46.97 -12.93
CA PHE A 12 5.81 47.20 -12.05
C PHE A 12 5.97 48.56 -11.39
N ALA A 13 5.61 49.62 -12.12
CA ALA A 13 5.51 50.96 -11.53
C ALA A 13 4.25 51.03 -10.66
N CYS A 14 4.47 51.07 -9.35
CA CYS A 14 3.49 51.39 -8.33
C CYS A 14 2.90 52.79 -8.59
N CYS A 15 1.78 52.87 -9.31
CA CYS A 15 1.03 54.11 -9.49
C CYS A 15 -0.02 54.26 -8.38
N SER A 16 0.25 55.16 -7.44
CA SER A 16 -0.73 55.67 -6.46
C SER A 16 -1.85 56.46 -7.17
N PRO A 17 -3.14 56.22 -6.88
CA PRO A 17 -4.25 56.82 -7.62
C PRO A 17 -4.51 58.25 -7.12
N LYS A 18 -3.85 59.26 -7.73
CA LYS A 18 -4.11 60.69 -7.47
C LYS A 18 -4.85 61.39 -8.62
N SER A 19 -5.83 60.74 -9.23
CA SER A 19 -6.73 61.40 -10.19
C SER A 19 -8.13 60.79 -10.14
N ALA A 20 -9.15 61.60 -9.84
CA ALA A 20 -10.56 61.20 -9.81
C ALA A 20 -11.03 60.56 -11.14
N LYS A 21 -10.37 60.88 -12.27
CA LYS A 21 -10.61 60.24 -13.56
C LYS A 21 -10.10 58.80 -13.65
N GLY A 22 -9.00 58.48 -12.95
CA GLY A 22 -8.43 57.13 -12.92
C GLY A 22 -9.29 56.16 -12.12
N SER A 23 -9.85 56.59 -10.98
CA SER A 23 -10.78 55.77 -10.20
C SER A 23 -12.10 55.52 -10.91
N GLU A 24 -12.59 56.50 -11.68
CA GLU A 24 -13.83 56.33 -12.45
C GLU A 24 -13.65 55.39 -13.65
N MET A 25 -12.49 55.44 -14.31
CA MET A 25 -12.14 54.51 -15.38
C MET A 25 -11.98 53.08 -14.84
N LEU A 26 -11.28 52.89 -13.71
CA LEU A 26 -11.16 51.59 -13.05
C LEU A 26 -12.52 51.03 -12.63
N ARG A 27 -13.41 51.89 -12.12
CA ARG A 27 -14.78 51.51 -11.72
C ARG A 27 -15.64 51.11 -12.93
N ARG A 28 -15.50 51.79 -14.07
CA ARG A 28 -16.17 51.40 -15.33
C ARG A 28 -15.64 50.07 -15.87
N TYR A 29 -14.32 49.82 -15.79
CA TYR A 29 -13.73 48.53 -16.15
C TYR A 29 -14.19 47.40 -15.23
N LEU A 30 -14.23 47.63 -13.90
CA LEU A 30 -14.74 46.65 -12.94
C LEU A 30 -16.23 46.37 -13.15
N ILE A 31 -17.06 47.39 -13.39
CA ILE A 31 -18.48 47.20 -13.70
C ILE A 31 -18.64 46.44 -15.02
N ALA A 32 -17.89 46.78 -16.07
CA ALA A 32 -17.93 46.07 -17.34
C ALA A 32 -17.48 44.60 -17.20
N ALA A 33 -16.44 44.32 -16.41
CA ALA A 33 -15.97 42.97 -16.15
C ALA A 33 -16.98 42.16 -15.32
N VAL A 34 -17.60 42.76 -14.31
CA VAL A 34 -18.64 42.13 -13.49
C VAL A 34 -19.90 41.87 -14.31
N VAL A 35 -20.35 42.84 -15.11
CA VAL A 35 -21.50 42.66 -16.02
C VAL A 35 -21.20 41.58 -17.05
N LEU A 36 -19.99 41.56 -17.62
CA LEU A 36 -19.58 40.51 -18.56
C LEU A 36 -19.59 39.12 -17.90
N HIS A 37 -19.07 38.99 -16.68
CA HIS A 37 -19.12 37.73 -15.93
C HIS A 37 -20.56 37.30 -15.58
N ILE A 38 -21.43 38.22 -15.19
CA ILE A 38 -22.84 37.94 -14.90
C ILE A 38 -23.58 37.50 -16.16
N VAL A 39 -23.36 38.19 -17.29
CA VAL A 39 -23.96 37.85 -18.58
C VAL A 39 -23.48 36.49 -19.06
N VAL A 40 -22.17 36.20 -18.97
CA VAL A 40 -21.61 34.88 -19.32
C VAL A 40 -22.18 33.77 -18.43
N ALA A 41 -22.30 33.99 -17.12
CA ALA A 41 -22.90 33.01 -16.22
C ALA A 41 -24.38 32.72 -16.55
N GLN A 42 -25.18 33.76 -16.84
CA GLN A 42 -26.58 33.62 -17.25
C GLN A 42 -26.76 32.94 -18.63
N LEU A 43 -25.77 33.07 -19.51
CA LEU A 43 -25.74 32.41 -20.82
C LEU A 43 -25.50 30.90 -20.68
N CYS A 44 -24.56 30.51 -19.81
CA CYS A 44 -24.19 29.11 -19.62
C CYS A 44 -25.28 28.31 -18.85
N GLU A 45 -26.13 28.95 -18.04
CA GLU A 45 -27.30 28.32 -17.38
C GLU A 45 -28.40 27.82 -18.34
N ARG A 46 -28.33 28.15 -19.64
CA ARG A 46 -29.35 27.78 -20.64
C ARG A 46 -29.02 26.49 -21.39
N ILE A 47 -27.88 25.86 -21.08
CA ILE A 47 -27.34 24.69 -21.79
C ILE A 47 -27.55 23.44 -20.92
N GLU A 48 -28.06 22.38 -21.53
CA GLU A 48 -28.12 21.04 -20.95
C GLU A 48 -27.18 20.11 -21.72
N ILE A 49 -26.40 19.30 -21.00
CA ILE A 49 -25.45 18.35 -21.58
C ILE A 49 -25.87 16.94 -21.21
N GLN A 50 -25.95 16.07 -22.21
CA GLN A 50 -26.16 14.63 -22.02
C GLN A 50 -25.01 13.87 -22.68
N TYR A 51 -24.42 12.92 -21.97
CA TYR A 51 -23.36 12.07 -22.50
C TYR A 51 -23.99 10.82 -23.12
N PHE A 52 -23.66 10.52 -24.36
CA PHE A 52 -23.95 9.23 -24.98
C PHE A 52 -22.70 8.36 -24.91
N ASP A 53 -22.84 7.29 -24.14
CA ASP A 53 -21.83 6.26 -23.97
C ASP A 53 -22.31 5.01 -24.71
N ASP A 54 -21.60 4.60 -25.76
CA ASP A 54 -21.88 3.35 -26.50
C ASP A 54 -21.59 2.09 -25.66
N GLY A 55 -21.10 2.25 -24.42
CA GLY A 55 -21.11 1.22 -23.38
C GLY A 55 -20.41 -0.06 -23.76
N GLU A 56 -19.07 -0.13 -23.63
CA GLU A 56 -18.40 -1.40 -23.28
C GLU A 56 -16.90 -1.30 -22.92
N GLU A 57 -16.15 -0.25 -23.28
CA GLU A 57 -14.71 -0.20 -23.00
C GLU A 57 -14.27 1.00 -22.13
N ASP A 58 -13.83 0.71 -20.90
CA ASP A 58 -13.15 1.66 -20.02
C ASP A 58 -11.83 2.14 -20.68
N LEU A 59 -11.47 3.41 -20.47
CA LEU A 59 -10.32 4.07 -21.13
C LEU A 59 -9.00 3.53 -20.58
N ARG A 60 -8.04 3.12 -21.42
CA ARG A 60 -6.72 2.65 -20.98
C ARG A 60 -5.64 3.72 -21.16
N THR A 61 -4.64 3.75 -20.28
CA THR A 61 -3.48 4.67 -20.42
C THR A 61 -2.79 4.48 -21.76
N GLY A 62 -2.59 5.56 -22.51
CA GLY A 62 -2.01 5.55 -23.85
C GLY A 62 -3.01 5.25 -24.99
N SER A 63 -4.28 4.99 -24.69
CA SER A 63 -5.36 4.91 -25.69
C SER A 63 -6.18 6.19 -25.73
N ASN A 64 -6.86 6.40 -26.85
CA ASN A 64 -7.82 7.47 -27.04
C ASN A 64 -9.25 6.91 -27.12
N ARG A 65 -10.24 7.67 -26.66
CA ARG A 65 -11.66 7.33 -26.79
C ARG A 65 -12.47 8.56 -27.15
N SER A 66 -13.35 8.41 -28.13
CA SER A 66 -14.33 9.43 -28.48
C SER A 66 -15.57 9.25 -27.62
N ILE A 67 -15.97 10.31 -26.92
CA ILE A 67 -17.19 10.36 -26.11
C ILE A 67 -18.19 11.28 -26.83
N GLY A 68 -19.40 10.77 -27.07
CA GLY A 68 -20.48 11.56 -27.65
C GLY A 68 -21.06 12.49 -26.60
N VAL A 69 -20.97 13.80 -26.83
CA VAL A 69 -21.55 14.85 -26.00
C VAL A 69 -22.71 15.47 -26.76
N LEU A 70 -23.92 15.26 -26.26
CA LEU A 70 -25.12 15.88 -26.77
C LEU A 70 -25.37 17.20 -26.04
N VAL A 71 -25.34 18.30 -26.79
CA VAL A 71 -25.66 19.63 -26.29
C VAL A 71 -27.10 19.96 -26.68
N LYS A 72 -27.94 20.20 -25.67
CA LYS A 72 -29.35 20.56 -25.82
C LYS A 72 -29.62 21.93 -25.19
N LYS A 73 -30.67 22.59 -25.68
CA LYS A 73 -31.25 23.76 -25.04
C LYS A 73 -32.08 23.32 -23.82
N ARG A 74 -31.90 23.98 -22.68
CA ARG A 74 -32.70 23.74 -21.46
C ARG A 74 -34.16 24.16 -21.68
N ASP A 75 -35.10 23.31 -21.28
CA ASP A 75 -36.54 23.54 -21.46
C ASP A 75 -37.03 24.81 -20.72
N GLY A 76 -37.81 25.66 -21.40
CA GLY A 76 -38.40 26.89 -20.82
C GLY A 76 -37.72 28.22 -21.17
N VAL A 77 -36.61 28.21 -21.92
CA VAL A 77 -35.87 29.43 -22.30
C VAL A 77 -36.39 30.03 -23.63
N LYS A 78 -36.88 31.27 -23.62
CA LYS A 78 -37.37 31.98 -24.83
C LYS A 78 -36.22 32.36 -25.79
N SER A 79 -36.55 32.36 -27.08
CA SER A 79 -35.64 32.38 -28.23
C SER A 79 -35.43 33.80 -28.77
N GLU A 80 -34.77 34.69 -28.03
CA GLU A 80 -34.57 36.08 -28.49
C GLU A 80 -33.12 36.54 -28.61
N ASP A 81 -32.11 35.71 -28.29
CA ASP A 81 -30.70 36.08 -28.50
C ASP A 81 -29.91 34.92 -29.15
N ALA A 82 -29.31 35.18 -30.32
CA ALA A 82 -28.32 34.29 -30.93
C ALA A 82 -27.07 34.21 -30.03
N LEU A 83 -26.77 33.01 -29.51
CA LEU A 83 -25.60 32.78 -28.67
C LEU A 83 -24.38 32.37 -29.52
N VAL A 84 -23.28 33.11 -29.38
CA VAL A 84 -21.95 32.65 -29.80
C VAL A 84 -21.14 32.42 -28.53
N GLY A 85 -21.09 31.18 -28.06
CA GLY A 85 -20.31 30.77 -26.89
C GLY A 85 -19.28 29.72 -27.30
N LYS A 86 -18.03 29.88 -26.85
CA LYS A 86 -17.00 28.86 -27.05
C LYS A 86 -17.16 27.81 -25.95
N LEU A 87 -17.55 26.59 -26.32
CA LEU A 87 -17.52 25.46 -25.41
C LEU A 87 -16.12 24.81 -25.49
N VAL A 88 -15.55 24.47 -24.35
CA VAL A 88 -14.27 23.77 -24.29
C VAL A 88 -14.45 22.57 -23.36
N ALA A 89 -14.15 21.38 -23.85
CA ALA A 89 -14.08 20.19 -23.03
C ALA A 89 -12.69 20.09 -22.42
N GLU A 90 -12.60 20.00 -21.11
CA GLU A 90 -11.35 19.93 -20.36
C GLU A 90 -11.43 18.81 -19.32
N CYS A 91 -10.32 18.10 -19.11
CA CYS A 91 -10.18 17.19 -17.99
C CYS A 91 -9.89 18.01 -16.72
N ARG A 92 -10.54 17.65 -15.60
CA ARG A 92 -10.34 18.31 -14.31
C ARG A 92 -8.89 18.19 -13.83
N ASP A 93 -8.28 17.02 -14.01
CA ASP A 93 -6.86 16.81 -13.77
C ASP A 93 -6.12 16.64 -15.10
N LEU A 94 -5.33 17.65 -15.47
CA LEU A 94 -4.54 17.67 -16.70
C LEU A 94 -3.42 16.63 -16.71
N PHE A 95 -3.00 16.10 -15.55
CA PHE A 95 -2.05 15.00 -15.47
C PHE A 95 -2.71 13.63 -15.75
N GLY A 96 -4.02 13.53 -15.53
CA GLY A 96 -4.79 12.30 -15.71
C GLY A 96 -5.18 12.05 -17.16
N CYS A 97 -5.75 13.07 -17.80
CA CYS A 97 -6.13 13.02 -19.20
C CYS A 97 -6.00 14.38 -19.87
N HIS A 98 -5.79 14.36 -21.18
CA HIS A 98 -5.91 15.54 -22.01
C HIS A 98 -6.84 15.26 -23.18
N VAL A 99 -7.46 16.33 -23.68
CA VAL A 99 -8.36 16.26 -24.83
C VAL A 99 -7.53 16.64 -26.07
N VAL A 100 -7.27 15.67 -26.97
CA VAL A 100 -6.40 15.86 -28.15
C VAL A 100 -7.12 16.63 -29.26
N GLU A 101 -8.40 16.34 -29.46
CA GLU A 101 -9.24 17.01 -30.44
C GLU A 101 -10.62 17.24 -29.84
N SER A 102 -10.86 18.46 -29.37
CA SER A 102 -12.13 19.11 -29.66
C SER A 102 -11.91 19.74 -31.03
N ALA A 103 -12.69 19.38 -32.05
CA ALA A 103 -12.65 20.07 -33.34
C ALA A 103 -12.70 21.60 -33.07
N ALA A 104 -11.54 22.26 -33.16
CA ALA A 104 -11.31 23.68 -32.92
C ALA A 104 -12.27 24.32 -31.90
N GLY A 105 -12.19 23.95 -30.62
CA GLY A 105 -12.92 24.60 -29.52
C GLY A 105 -14.32 25.05 -29.90
N PHE A 106 -15.24 24.10 -30.08
CA PHE A 106 -16.68 24.27 -30.30
C PHE A 106 -17.13 25.73 -30.51
N ASN A 107 -16.92 26.28 -31.70
CA ASN A 107 -17.75 27.41 -32.15
C ASN A 107 -19.11 26.82 -32.53
N VAL A 108 -19.94 26.52 -31.54
CA VAL A 108 -21.34 26.19 -31.81
C VAL A 108 -22.00 27.49 -32.23
N ASN A 109 -22.23 27.64 -33.53
CA ASN A 109 -22.95 28.78 -34.08
C ASN A 109 -24.44 28.50 -33.87
N LEU A 110 -25.00 28.98 -32.76
CA LEU A 110 -26.38 28.71 -32.36
C LEU A 110 -27.32 29.60 -33.18
N ASN A 111 -27.82 29.06 -34.30
CA ASN A 111 -28.79 29.77 -35.15
C ASN A 111 -30.18 29.76 -34.47
N GLU A 112 -31.17 30.54 -34.93
CA GLU A 112 -32.39 30.81 -34.12
C GLU A 112 -33.62 29.93 -34.41
N LYS A 113 -33.60 29.07 -35.43
CA LYS A 113 -34.84 28.51 -36.03
C LYS A 113 -35.31 27.10 -35.63
N ASN A 114 -34.56 26.27 -34.88
CA ASN A 114 -34.98 24.89 -34.55
C ASN A 114 -34.74 24.52 -33.06
N ASN A 115 -35.43 23.50 -32.54
CA ASN A 115 -35.01 22.83 -31.31
C ASN A 115 -33.60 22.27 -31.53
N TRP A 116 -32.59 22.90 -30.95
CA TRP A 116 -31.20 22.55 -31.18
C TRP A 116 -30.78 21.36 -30.31
N THR A 117 -30.42 20.27 -30.97
CA THR A 117 -29.72 19.14 -30.39
C THR A 117 -28.51 18.85 -31.28
N GLN A 118 -27.29 19.04 -30.78
CA GLN A 118 -26.07 18.73 -31.52
C GLN A 118 -25.28 17.66 -30.77
N LEU A 119 -24.96 16.58 -31.48
CA LEU A 119 -24.02 15.56 -31.00
C LEU A 119 -22.61 15.96 -31.43
N VAL A 120 -21.67 15.98 -30.49
CA VAL A 120 -20.26 16.23 -30.77
C VAL A 120 -19.41 15.16 -30.11
N ASN A 121 -18.46 14.63 -30.88
CA ASN A 121 -17.52 13.64 -30.36
C ASN A 121 -16.30 14.35 -29.79
N VAL A 122 -16.01 14.10 -28.51
CA VAL A 122 -14.82 14.61 -27.82
C VAL A 122 -13.84 13.46 -27.67
N THR A 123 -12.67 13.59 -28.27
CA THR A 123 -11.62 12.56 -28.15
C THR A 123 -10.75 12.85 -26.94
N VAL A 124 -10.85 11.99 -25.92
CA VAL A 124 -10.07 12.06 -24.69
C VAL A 124 -8.92 11.05 -24.78
N VAL A 125 -7.72 11.49 -24.37
CA VAL A 125 -6.54 10.64 -24.23
C VAL A 125 -6.19 10.51 -22.76
N ALA A 126 -6.05 9.26 -22.31
CA ALA A 126 -5.63 8.95 -20.96
C ALA A 126 -4.10 8.93 -20.85
N GLU A 127 -3.57 9.74 -19.93
CA GLU A 127 -2.14 9.77 -19.62
C GLU A 127 -1.82 9.02 -18.32
N PHE A 128 -2.68 9.14 -17.31
CA PHE A 128 -2.43 8.57 -15.98
C PHE A 128 -3.65 7.85 -15.41
N LEU A 129 -3.39 6.78 -14.66
CA LEU A 129 -4.41 5.90 -14.09
C LEU A 129 -5.22 6.57 -12.98
N GLY A 130 -6.48 6.14 -12.82
CA GLY A 130 -7.36 6.61 -11.75
C GLY A 130 -8.71 7.12 -12.24
N TYR A 131 -9.28 8.06 -11.48
CA TYR A 131 -10.53 8.71 -11.85
C TYR A 131 -10.26 10.15 -12.29
N ASN A 132 -10.87 10.55 -13.39
CA ASN A 132 -10.84 11.93 -13.84
C ASN A 132 -12.25 12.38 -14.22
N ASP A 133 -12.55 13.66 -14.07
CA ASP A 133 -13.83 14.21 -14.48
C ASP A 133 -13.63 15.00 -15.77
N LEU A 134 -14.30 14.60 -16.85
CA LEU A 134 -14.44 15.43 -18.03
C LEU A 134 -15.47 16.51 -17.73
N GLN A 135 -15.06 17.77 -17.84
CA GLN A 135 -15.92 18.92 -17.61
C GLN A 135 -16.02 19.75 -18.88
N ILE A 136 -17.15 20.42 -19.06
CA ILE A 136 -17.34 21.34 -20.18
C ILE A 136 -17.42 22.75 -19.63
N SER A 137 -16.48 23.58 -20.05
CA SER A 137 -16.44 24.99 -19.75
C SER A 137 -17.06 25.80 -20.88
N CYS A 138 -17.82 26.83 -20.51
CA CYS A 138 -18.50 27.77 -21.39
C CYS A 138 -17.88 29.15 -21.12
N ASN A 139 -17.13 29.68 -22.08
CA ASN A 139 -16.37 30.93 -21.96
C ASN A 139 -15.55 31.04 -20.64
N GLY A 140 -14.96 29.94 -20.19
CA GLY A 140 -14.13 29.87 -18.97
C GLY A 140 -14.88 29.59 -17.67
N SER A 141 -16.21 29.47 -17.70
CA SER A 141 -17.02 29.04 -16.55
C SER A 141 -17.46 27.58 -16.69
N VAL A 142 -17.23 26.75 -15.67
CA VAL A 142 -17.59 25.33 -15.68
C VAL A 142 -19.09 25.17 -15.50
N LEU A 143 -19.73 24.35 -16.34
CA LEU A 143 -21.15 24.06 -16.24
C LEU A 143 -21.43 23.12 -15.06
N PRO A 144 -22.34 23.47 -14.12
CA PRO A 144 -22.51 22.78 -12.83
C PRO A 144 -23.06 21.34 -12.91
N GLU A 145 -23.44 20.85 -14.09
CA GLU A 145 -23.94 19.48 -14.33
C GLU A 145 -23.21 18.77 -15.49
N SER A 146 -22.00 19.23 -15.85
CA SER A 146 -21.24 18.69 -16.98
C SER A 146 -20.14 17.70 -16.61
N SER A 147 -20.08 17.21 -15.37
CA SER A 147 -18.99 16.31 -14.96
C SER A 147 -19.29 14.86 -15.35
N TYR A 148 -18.57 14.33 -16.35
CA TYR A 148 -18.60 12.91 -16.70
C TYR A 148 -17.36 12.20 -16.13
N ARG A 149 -17.57 11.21 -15.27
CA ARG A 149 -16.49 10.51 -14.57
C ARG A 149 -15.85 9.45 -15.46
N LEU A 150 -14.60 9.67 -15.84
CA LEU A 150 -13.75 8.77 -16.60
C LEU A 150 -13.04 7.81 -15.65
N ARG A 151 -13.14 6.50 -15.93
CA ARG A 151 -12.29 5.47 -15.34
C ARG A 151 -11.13 5.20 -16.28
N ILE A 152 -9.92 5.47 -15.81
CA ILE A 152 -8.70 5.26 -16.57
C ILE A 152 -7.98 4.03 -16.00
N LEU A 153 -7.96 2.98 -16.82
CA LEU A 153 -7.33 1.70 -16.57
C LEU A 153 -5.91 1.64 -17.09
N ARG A 154 -5.19 0.61 -16.66
CA ARG A 154 -3.84 0.30 -17.11
C ARG A 154 -3.77 -0.09 -18.60
N SER A 155 -2.69 0.29 -19.26
CA SER A 155 -2.41 -0.09 -20.67
C SER A 155 -2.37 -1.61 -20.86
N SER A 156 -2.82 -2.10 -22.02
CA SER A 156 -2.85 -3.53 -22.33
C SER A 156 -1.46 -4.19 -22.27
N TYR A 157 -0.40 -3.49 -22.71
CA TYR A 157 0.97 -3.99 -22.60
C TYR A 157 1.37 -4.19 -21.13
N GLU A 158 1.13 -3.18 -20.30
CA GLU A 158 1.51 -3.23 -18.90
C GLU A 158 0.68 -4.25 -18.11
N HIS A 159 -0.59 -4.47 -18.49
CA HIS A 159 -1.44 -5.51 -17.92
C HIS A 159 -0.92 -6.92 -18.24
N VAL A 160 -0.35 -7.14 -19.44
CA VAL A 160 0.33 -8.41 -19.76
C VAL A 160 1.60 -8.58 -18.92
N VAL A 161 2.41 -7.54 -18.77
CA VAL A 161 3.60 -7.55 -17.91
C VAL A 161 3.22 -7.86 -16.46
N ALA A 162 2.13 -7.26 -15.96
CA ALA A 162 1.58 -7.52 -14.63
C ALA A 162 1.16 -8.97 -14.45
N LYS A 163 0.46 -9.57 -15.43
CA LYS A 163 0.07 -10.98 -15.39
C LYS A 163 1.29 -11.91 -15.34
N VAL A 164 2.30 -11.66 -16.18
CA VAL A 164 3.56 -12.43 -16.16
C VAL A 164 4.26 -12.28 -14.81
N PHE A 165 4.28 -11.05 -14.25
CA PHE A 165 4.80 -10.78 -12.93
C PHE A 165 4.07 -11.57 -11.84
N THR A 166 2.74 -11.54 -11.81
CA THR A 166 1.94 -12.26 -10.83
C THR A 166 2.19 -13.77 -10.90
N VAL A 167 2.21 -14.37 -12.09
CA VAL A 167 2.53 -15.80 -12.25
C VAL A 167 3.92 -16.12 -11.72
N PHE A 168 4.92 -15.30 -12.07
CA PHE A 168 6.29 -15.46 -11.59
C PHE A 168 6.38 -15.37 -10.06
N VAL A 169 5.78 -14.35 -9.45
CA VAL A 169 5.75 -14.17 -7.99
C VAL A 169 5.07 -15.35 -7.32
N THR A 170 3.91 -15.78 -7.82
CA THR A 170 3.16 -16.91 -7.25
C THR A 170 4.00 -18.18 -7.22
N ILE A 171 4.73 -18.50 -8.30
CA ILE A 171 5.62 -19.68 -8.36
C ILE A 171 6.73 -19.57 -7.30
N PHE A 172 7.40 -18.42 -7.22
CA PHE A 172 8.50 -18.21 -6.28
C PHE A 172 8.03 -18.20 -4.83
N VAL A 173 6.94 -17.52 -4.52
CA VAL A 173 6.34 -17.47 -3.17
C VAL A 173 5.87 -18.85 -2.74
N THR A 174 5.22 -19.61 -3.62
CA THR A 174 4.81 -21.00 -3.37
C THR A 174 6.03 -21.87 -3.05
N GLY A 175 7.09 -21.75 -3.85
CA GLY A 175 8.34 -22.48 -3.66
C GLY A 175 9.03 -22.15 -2.33
N ILE A 176 9.16 -20.87 -1.98
CA ILE A 176 9.74 -20.46 -0.68
C ILE A 176 8.87 -20.93 0.48
N THR A 177 7.55 -20.78 0.37
CA THR A 177 6.61 -21.14 1.43
C THR A 177 6.63 -22.66 1.67
N PHE A 178 6.83 -23.46 0.62
CA PHE A 178 7.12 -24.89 0.72
C PHE A 178 8.47 -25.15 1.40
N LEU A 179 9.54 -24.47 0.97
CA LEU A 179 10.87 -24.61 1.56
C LEU A 179 10.89 -24.24 3.06
N MET A 180 10.17 -23.19 3.47
CA MET A 180 9.95 -22.85 4.88
C MET A 180 9.17 -23.96 5.59
N GLY A 181 8.17 -24.53 4.93
CA GLY A 181 7.47 -25.73 5.36
C GLY A 181 8.40 -26.87 5.75
N THR A 182 9.45 -27.11 4.97
CA THR A 182 10.42 -28.18 5.26
C THR A 182 11.29 -27.93 6.49
N GLN A 183 11.31 -26.72 7.05
CA GLN A 183 12.02 -26.43 8.31
C GLN A 183 11.16 -26.72 9.54
N LEU A 184 9.86 -26.91 9.36
CA LEU A 184 8.92 -27.22 10.45
C LEU A 184 9.00 -28.71 10.79
N GLU A 185 9.59 -29.04 11.94
CA GLU A 185 9.46 -30.37 12.52
C GLU A 185 8.34 -30.35 13.59
N LEU A 186 7.30 -31.17 13.42
CA LEU A 186 6.14 -31.24 14.32
C LEU A 186 6.52 -31.45 15.80
N SER A 187 7.57 -32.24 16.05
CA SER A 187 8.10 -32.47 17.40
C SER A 187 8.63 -31.18 18.05
N ARG A 188 9.30 -30.33 17.26
CA ARG A 188 9.83 -29.03 17.73
C ARG A 188 8.72 -28.04 18.02
N ILE A 189 7.72 -27.95 17.14
CA ILE A 189 6.54 -27.10 17.36
C ILE A 189 5.84 -27.50 18.66
N LYS A 190 5.64 -28.81 18.88
CA LYS A 190 5.00 -29.30 20.10
C LYS A 190 5.81 -28.96 21.36
N GLY A 191 7.14 -28.99 21.28
CA GLY A 191 8.03 -28.56 22.37
C GLY A 191 7.89 -27.08 22.70
N ILE A 192 7.86 -26.21 21.68
CA ILE A 192 7.69 -24.76 21.85
C ILE A 192 6.30 -24.42 22.41
N MET A 193 5.27 -25.12 21.95
CA MET A 193 3.90 -24.94 22.44
C MET A 193 3.72 -25.37 23.90
N ARG A 194 4.66 -26.11 24.50
CA ARG A 194 4.68 -26.38 25.95
C ARG A 194 5.13 -25.17 26.79
N ARG A 195 5.80 -24.19 26.19
CA ARG A 195 6.15 -22.90 26.82
C ARG A 195 5.42 -21.77 26.07
N PRO A 196 4.10 -21.64 26.27
CA PRO A 196 3.25 -20.86 25.37
C PRO A 196 3.44 -19.34 25.47
N VAL A 197 4.15 -18.83 26.48
CA VAL A 197 4.20 -17.38 26.75
C VAL A 197 4.79 -16.61 25.56
N GLY A 198 5.87 -17.09 24.95
CA GLY A 198 6.48 -16.47 23.77
C GLY A 198 5.55 -16.47 22.54
N PRO A 199 5.11 -17.66 22.06
CA PRO A 199 4.18 -17.76 20.94
C PRO A 199 2.87 -16.97 21.15
N LEU A 200 2.30 -17.00 22.35
CA LEU A 200 1.07 -16.27 22.68
C LEU A 200 1.29 -14.75 22.68
N THR A 201 2.43 -14.29 23.20
CA THR A 201 2.80 -12.86 23.13
C THR A 201 2.87 -12.41 21.68
N GLY A 202 3.52 -13.20 20.82
CA GLY A 202 3.62 -12.90 19.40
C GLY A 202 2.29 -12.98 18.65
N PHE A 203 1.43 -13.93 18.98
CA PHE A 203 0.06 -13.99 18.47
C PHE A 203 -0.73 -12.73 18.83
N PHE A 204 -0.61 -12.28 20.09
CA PHE A 204 -1.25 -11.06 20.56
C PHE A 204 -0.73 -9.82 19.80
N CYS A 205 0.59 -9.70 19.64
CA CYS A 205 1.18 -8.61 18.85
C CYS A 205 0.70 -8.64 17.39
N GLN A 206 0.65 -9.81 16.77
CA GLN A 206 0.30 -9.93 15.36
C GLN A 206 -1.17 -9.63 15.08
N PHE A 207 -2.09 -10.14 15.89
CA PHE A 207 -3.52 -10.06 15.59
C PHE A 207 -4.25 -9.01 16.40
N PHE A 208 -3.66 -8.36 17.40
CA PHE A 208 -4.33 -7.27 18.13
C PHE A 208 -3.58 -5.95 17.96
N VAL A 209 -2.27 -5.96 18.21
CA VAL A 209 -1.46 -4.72 18.16
C VAL A 209 -1.35 -4.22 16.74
N MET A 210 -0.97 -5.08 15.79
CA MET A 210 -0.76 -4.66 14.40
C MET A 210 -2.04 -4.16 13.71
N PRO A 211 -3.20 -4.85 13.78
CA PRO A 211 -4.44 -4.30 13.24
C PRO A 211 -4.85 -2.97 13.88
N SER A 212 -4.67 -2.82 15.19
CA SER A 212 -4.97 -1.56 15.89
C SER A 212 -4.08 -0.41 15.41
N VAL A 213 -2.79 -0.68 15.24
CA VAL A 213 -1.81 0.27 14.68
C VAL A 213 -2.18 0.61 13.24
N GLY A 214 -2.46 -0.39 12.40
CA GLY A 214 -2.83 -0.18 11.00
C GLY A 214 -4.10 0.66 10.86
N PHE A 215 -5.14 0.37 11.65
CA PHE A 215 -6.38 1.14 11.66
C PHE A 215 -6.15 2.60 12.08
N THR A 216 -5.33 2.80 13.11
CA THR A 216 -5.00 4.14 13.63
C THR A 216 -4.18 4.93 12.60
N LEU A 217 -3.13 4.33 12.02
CA LEU A 217 -2.31 4.97 11.00
C LEU A 217 -3.11 5.29 9.74
N ALA A 218 -3.99 4.37 9.31
CA ALA A 218 -4.85 4.57 8.15
C ALA A 218 -5.88 5.68 8.36
N SER A 219 -6.26 5.96 9.60
CA SER A 219 -7.24 7.01 9.91
C SER A 219 -6.60 8.37 10.20
N LEU A 220 -5.35 8.39 10.70
CA LEU A 220 -4.67 9.64 11.08
C LEU A 220 -3.72 10.19 10.00
N LEU A 221 -2.99 9.33 9.30
CA LEU A 221 -1.93 9.78 8.37
C LEU A 221 -2.43 9.88 6.93
N LEU A 222 -3.50 9.18 6.59
CA LEU A 222 -3.98 9.07 5.21
C LEU A 222 -5.26 9.90 4.99
N PRO A 223 -5.37 10.64 3.87
CA PRO A 223 -6.55 11.42 3.54
C PRO A 223 -7.83 10.59 3.36
N GLU A 224 -8.98 11.14 3.77
CA GLU A 224 -10.28 10.45 3.69
C GLU A 224 -10.75 10.20 2.25
N ASP A 225 -10.30 11.00 1.29
CA ASP A 225 -10.59 10.88 -0.15
C ASP A 225 -9.87 9.72 -0.83
N GLN A 226 -9.01 8.97 -0.11
CA GLN A 226 -8.25 7.83 -0.64
C GLN A 226 -8.58 6.51 0.08
N PRO A 227 -9.83 6.01 0.02
CA PRO A 227 -10.27 4.83 0.76
C PRO A 227 -9.49 3.56 0.40
N ALA A 228 -9.11 3.39 -0.86
CA ALA A 228 -8.35 2.23 -1.34
C ALA A 228 -6.97 2.09 -0.68
N ILE A 229 -6.26 3.21 -0.50
CA ILE A 229 -4.93 3.24 0.13
C ILE A 229 -5.04 2.99 1.65
N ARG A 230 -6.08 3.57 2.29
CA ARG A 230 -6.37 3.35 3.72
C ARG A 230 -6.67 1.88 4.00
N PHE A 231 -7.53 1.29 3.18
CA PHE A 231 -7.85 -0.13 3.28
C PHE A 231 -6.62 -1.00 3.02
N ALA A 232 -5.77 -0.65 2.05
CA ALA A 232 -4.55 -1.40 1.77
C ALA A 232 -3.57 -1.40 2.95
N LEU A 233 -3.43 -0.27 3.66
CA LEU A 233 -2.61 -0.20 4.87
C LEU A 233 -3.18 -1.07 6.00
N PHE A 234 -4.50 -1.02 6.19
CA PHE A 234 -5.18 -1.82 7.20
C PHE A 234 -5.09 -3.33 6.87
N ALA A 235 -5.36 -3.73 5.63
CA ALA A 235 -5.26 -5.10 5.17
C ALA A 235 -3.83 -5.65 5.32
N ALA A 236 -2.81 -4.82 5.05
CA ALA A 236 -1.42 -5.18 5.29
C ALA A 236 -1.21 -5.52 6.77
N SER A 237 -1.67 -4.64 7.68
CA SER A 237 -1.53 -4.82 9.13
C SER A 237 -2.19 -6.07 9.72
N CYS A 238 -3.21 -6.61 9.04
CA CYS A 238 -3.91 -7.84 9.42
C CYS A 238 -3.21 -9.12 8.93
N SER A 239 -2.15 -8.99 8.14
CA SER A 239 -1.41 -10.12 7.60
C SER A 239 -0.60 -10.83 8.71
N PRO A 240 -0.42 -12.16 8.64
CA PRO A 240 0.45 -12.88 9.56
C PRO A 240 1.94 -12.51 9.38
N GLY A 241 2.81 -12.99 10.28
CA GLY A 241 4.26 -12.90 10.10
C GLY A 241 4.71 -13.47 8.76
N GLY A 242 5.73 -12.86 8.14
CA GLY A 242 6.23 -13.25 6.81
C GLY A 242 7.57 -13.96 6.89
N GLY A 243 7.80 -14.98 6.06
CA GLY A 243 9.03 -15.81 6.11
C GLY A 243 10.38 -15.09 5.91
N LYS A 244 10.37 -13.80 5.56
CA LYS A 244 11.54 -12.92 5.63
C LYS A 244 12.00 -12.67 7.08
N SER A 245 11.12 -12.80 8.07
CA SER A 245 11.41 -12.67 9.51
C SER A 245 12.46 -13.67 9.96
N SER A 246 12.32 -14.95 9.57
CA SER A 246 13.25 -16.03 9.92
C SER A 246 14.70 -15.72 9.54
N PHE A 247 14.90 -15.07 8.39
CA PHE A 247 16.23 -14.64 7.95
C PHE A 247 16.83 -13.59 8.89
N TRP A 248 16.06 -12.56 9.22
CA TRP A 248 16.48 -11.51 10.14
C TRP A 248 16.68 -12.04 11.56
N THR A 249 15.85 -12.97 12.01
CA THR A 249 16.01 -13.66 13.29
C THR A 249 17.38 -14.35 13.37
N ILE A 250 17.84 -15.00 12.29
CA ILE A 250 19.18 -15.61 12.24
C ILE A 250 20.28 -14.56 12.32
N ILE A 251 20.17 -13.44 11.59
CA ILE A 251 21.18 -12.37 11.59
C ILE A 251 21.35 -11.74 12.98
N TYR A 252 20.25 -11.63 13.73
CA TYR A 252 20.22 -11.01 15.05
C TYR A 252 20.37 -12.02 16.20
N ASP A 253 20.79 -13.26 15.93
CA ASP A 253 20.98 -14.33 16.92
C ASP A 253 19.73 -14.60 17.79
N GLY A 254 18.54 -14.45 17.19
CA GLY A 254 17.26 -14.76 17.81
C GLY A 254 16.98 -16.26 17.87
N ASN A 255 15.87 -16.63 18.52
CA ASN A 255 15.37 -18.00 18.52
C ASN A 255 14.65 -18.30 17.18
N LEU A 256 15.32 -19.01 16.28
CA LEU A 256 14.78 -19.39 14.97
C LEU A 256 13.60 -20.36 15.08
N ASP A 257 13.69 -21.35 15.97
CA ASP A 257 12.62 -22.34 16.15
C ASP A 257 11.32 -21.64 16.60
N LEU A 258 11.43 -20.64 17.48
CA LEU A 258 10.29 -19.80 17.88
C LEU A 258 9.73 -18.97 16.72
N SER A 259 10.59 -18.36 15.90
CA SER A 259 10.18 -17.55 14.72
C SER A 259 9.33 -18.40 13.79
N VAL A 260 9.84 -19.58 13.42
CA VAL A 260 9.19 -20.51 12.49
C VAL A 260 7.88 -21.06 13.07
N ALA A 261 7.83 -21.38 14.37
CA ALA A 261 6.59 -21.79 15.03
C ALA A 261 5.55 -20.66 15.07
N MET A 262 5.97 -19.42 15.32
CA MET A 262 5.09 -18.25 15.30
C MET A 262 4.55 -17.99 13.90
N THR A 263 5.40 -17.95 12.87
CA THR A 263 4.96 -17.78 11.48
C THR A 263 3.90 -18.80 11.10
N PHE A 264 4.14 -20.08 11.41
CA PHE A 264 3.21 -21.16 11.08
C PHE A 264 1.87 -21.04 11.80
N THR A 265 1.90 -20.85 13.12
CA THR A 265 0.67 -20.71 13.93
C THR A 265 -0.12 -19.47 13.54
N GLN A 266 0.55 -18.36 13.25
CA GLN A 266 -0.09 -17.14 12.76
C GLN A 266 -0.66 -17.32 11.35
N THR A 267 0.05 -17.99 10.44
CA THR A 267 -0.46 -18.24 9.08
C THR A 267 -1.74 -19.07 9.10
N ILE A 268 -1.82 -20.10 9.95
CA ILE A 268 -3.05 -20.86 10.15
C ILE A 268 -4.15 -19.97 10.73
N SER A 269 -3.81 -19.17 11.75
CA SER A 269 -4.79 -18.30 12.42
C SER A 269 -5.31 -17.18 11.51
N ALA A 270 -4.51 -16.74 10.54
CA ALA A 270 -4.89 -15.73 9.56
C ALA A 270 -6.08 -16.16 8.69
N LEU A 271 -6.29 -17.46 8.48
CA LEU A 271 -7.49 -18.00 7.80
C LEU A 271 -8.79 -17.47 8.38
N PHE A 272 -8.82 -17.25 9.69
CA PHE A 272 -9.99 -16.76 10.38
C PHE A 272 -9.87 -15.28 10.75
N MET A 273 -8.71 -14.88 11.29
CA MET A 273 -8.53 -13.52 11.82
C MET A 273 -8.57 -12.45 10.73
N MET A 274 -7.98 -12.70 9.56
CA MET A 274 -7.91 -11.68 8.51
C MET A 274 -9.29 -11.39 7.91
N PRO A 275 -10.10 -12.39 7.49
CA PRO A 275 -11.50 -12.16 7.11
C PRO A 275 -12.33 -11.47 8.21
N LEU A 276 -12.15 -11.87 9.47
CA LEU A 276 -12.86 -11.28 10.60
C LEU A 276 -12.58 -9.78 10.73
N TYR A 277 -11.30 -9.37 10.69
CA TYR A 277 -10.92 -7.96 10.78
C TYR A 277 -11.40 -7.14 9.59
N ILE A 278 -11.32 -7.70 8.39
CA ILE A 278 -11.79 -7.02 7.18
C ILE A 278 -13.31 -6.87 7.21
N TYR A 279 -14.05 -7.90 7.63
CA TYR A 279 -15.51 -7.82 7.73
C TYR A 279 -15.97 -6.79 8.77
N THR A 280 -15.29 -6.72 9.91
CA THR A 280 -15.70 -5.87 11.04
C THR A 280 -15.21 -4.43 10.91
N PHE A 281 -13.94 -4.20 10.56
CA PHE A 281 -13.34 -2.87 10.48
C PHE A 281 -13.12 -2.38 9.05
N GLY A 282 -13.08 -3.28 8.05
CA GLY A 282 -12.90 -2.88 6.65
C GLY A 282 -14.04 -2.02 6.11
N GLN A 283 -15.26 -2.20 6.63
CA GLN A 283 -16.43 -1.36 6.31
C GLN A 283 -16.23 0.11 6.67
N HIS A 284 -15.32 0.44 7.60
CA HIS A 284 -14.99 1.82 7.94
C HIS A 284 -14.30 2.57 6.79
N PHE A 285 -13.59 1.84 5.92
CA PHE A 285 -12.85 2.44 4.81
C PHE A 285 -13.65 2.47 3.51
N PHE A 286 -14.67 1.62 3.36
CA PHE A 286 -15.50 1.56 2.15
C PHE A 286 -16.99 1.60 2.49
N SER A 287 -17.69 2.62 2.01
CA SER A 287 -19.15 2.70 2.04
C SER A 287 -19.74 1.79 0.96
N GLU A 288 -20.22 0.62 1.36
CA GLU A 288 -21.15 -0.29 0.64
C GLU A 288 -20.72 -0.90 -0.72
N ARG A 289 -19.56 -0.56 -1.31
CA ARG A 289 -19.19 -1.06 -2.67
C ARG A 289 -18.05 -2.06 -2.77
N VAL A 290 -17.32 -2.36 -1.69
CA VAL A 290 -16.31 -3.41 -1.74
C VAL A 290 -16.94 -4.70 -1.25
N HIS A 291 -17.43 -5.49 -2.19
CA HIS A 291 -17.81 -6.86 -1.94
C HIS A 291 -16.53 -7.63 -1.64
N VAL A 292 -16.19 -7.78 -0.36
CA VAL A 292 -15.03 -8.55 0.07
C VAL A 292 -15.30 -10.01 -0.33
N PRO A 293 -14.62 -10.55 -1.35
CA PRO A 293 -14.87 -11.90 -1.80
C PRO A 293 -14.17 -12.84 -0.81
N PHE A 294 -14.90 -13.24 0.23
CA PHE A 294 -14.40 -14.15 1.27
C PHE A 294 -13.82 -15.43 0.68
N ASP A 295 -14.42 -15.93 -0.40
CA ASP A 295 -13.96 -17.10 -1.15
C ASP A 295 -12.53 -16.87 -1.68
N SER A 296 -12.25 -15.68 -2.22
CA SER A 296 -10.93 -15.31 -2.73
C SER A 296 -9.91 -15.10 -1.61
N ILE A 297 -10.31 -14.57 -0.45
CA ILE A 297 -9.40 -14.47 0.71
C ILE A 297 -9.01 -15.88 1.20
N LEU A 298 -9.99 -16.78 1.29
CA LEU A 298 -9.77 -18.16 1.68
C LEU A 298 -8.85 -18.87 0.68
N GLU A 299 -9.09 -18.71 -0.62
CA GLU A 299 -8.24 -19.25 -1.69
C GLU A 299 -6.80 -18.72 -1.61
N SER A 300 -6.62 -17.42 -1.35
CA SER A 300 -5.29 -16.78 -1.21
C SER A 300 -4.50 -17.39 -0.05
N LEU A 301 -5.17 -17.62 1.08
CA LEU A 301 -4.55 -18.17 2.28
C LEU A 301 -4.27 -19.67 2.12
N LEU A 302 -5.15 -20.40 1.44
CA LEU A 302 -4.92 -21.81 1.09
C LEU A 302 -3.68 -21.97 0.20
N ILE A 303 -3.47 -21.05 -0.75
CA ILE A 303 -2.28 -21.07 -1.62
C ILE A 303 -0.96 -20.99 -0.86
N LEU A 304 -0.96 -20.49 0.38
CA LEU A 304 0.24 -20.42 1.23
C LEU A 304 0.30 -21.57 2.25
N ILE A 305 -0.82 -21.94 2.83
CA ILE A 305 -0.85 -23.01 3.83
C ILE A 305 -0.56 -24.37 3.19
N VAL A 306 -1.13 -24.64 2.02
CA VAL A 306 -0.98 -25.93 1.33
C VAL A 306 0.50 -26.24 1.04
N PRO A 307 1.30 -25.33 0.44
CA PRO A 307 2.72 -25.55 0.25
C PRO A 307 3.50 -25.70 1.56
N SER A 308 3.22 -24.87 2.58
CA SER A 308 3.91 -25.00 3.88
C SER A 308 3.64 -26.33 4.56
N VAL A 309 2.38 -26.77 4.59
CA VAL A 309 2.00 -28.08 5.12
C VAL A 309 2.60 -29.20 4.26
N GLY A 310 2.61 -29.04 2.94
CA GLY A 310 3.27 -29.96 2.01
C GLY A 310 4.77 -30.11 2.30
N GLY A 311 5.47 -29.01 2.56
CA GLY A 311 6.88 -29.02 2.95
C GLY A 311 7.12 -29.73 4.29
N MET A 312 6.25 -29.49 5.26
CA MET A 312 6.29 -30.14 6.57
C MET A 312 6.04 -31.66 6.47
N ILE A 313 5.09 -32.07 5.64
CA ILE A 313 4.84 -33.50 5.36
C ILE A 313 6.04 -34.11 4.64
N PHE A 314 6.58 -33.43 3.62
CA PHE A 314 7.74 -33.90 2.87
C PHE A 314 8.94 -34.18 3.78
N ILE A 315 9.24 -33.26 4.70
CA ILE A 315 10.39 -33.42 5.60
C ILE A 315 10.17 -34.51 6.64
N SER A 316 8.92 -34.74 7.05
CA SER A 316 8.58 -35.83 7.97
C SER A 316 8.96 -37.20 7.41
N TYR A 317 8.86 -37.40 6.10
CA TYR A 317 9.23 -38.64 5.42
C TYR A 317 10.72 -38.74 5.05
N LYS A 318 11.41 -37.61 4.84
CA LYS A 318 12.79 -37.56 4.31
C LYS A 318 13.73 -36.73 5.18
N LYS A 319 13.79 -37.03 6.47
CA LYS A 319 14.62 -36.30 7.46
C LYS A 319 16.11 -36.15 7.08
N HIS A 320 16.69 -37.10 6.35
CA HIS A 320 18.09 -37.02 5.89
C HIS A 320 18.37 -35.88 4.88
N LEU A 321 17.32 -35.35 4.22
CA LEU A 321 17.47 -34.23 3.28
C LEU A 321 17.49 -32.87 3.99
N VAL A 322 17.08 -32.77 5.27
CA VAL A 322 16.98 -31.51 6.03
C VAL A 322 18.28 -30.72 5.98
N GLU A 323 19.42 -31.38 6.26
CA GLU A 323 20.70 -30.70 6.39
C GLU A 323 21.21 -30.14 5.05
N LYS A 324 21.01 -30.90 3.96
CA LYS A 324 21.34 -30.44 2.61
C LYS A 324 20.41 -29.30 2.20
N LEU A 325 19.11 -29.45 2.46
CA LEU A 325 18.10 -28.48 2.06
C LEU A 325 18.28 -27.16 2.81
N ASN A 326 18.55 -27.18 4.12
CA ASN A 326 18.78 -25.98 4.94
C ASN A 326 19.85 -25.04 4.40
N ARG A 327 20.93 -25.58 3.80
CA ARG A 327 21.95 -24.74 3.15
C ARG A 327 21.40 -24.04 1.91
N TRP A 328 20.65 -24.77 1.09
CA TRP A 328 20.04 -24.23 -0.13
C TRP A 328 18.89 -23.26 0.16
N ILE A 329 18.11 -23.50 1.22
CA ILE A 329 16.98 -22.65 1.58
C ILE A 329 17.45 -21.22 1.85
N LYS A 330 18.54 -21.03 2.59
CA LYS A 330 19.08 -19.69 2.88
C LYS A 330 19.41 -18.92 1.59
N ILE A 331 20.09 -19.58 0.65
CA ILE A 331 20.48 -18.99 -0.63
C ILE A 331 19.24 -18.72 -1.49
N ALA A 332 18.32 -19.69 -1.57
CA ALA A 332 17.10 -19.60 -2.36
C ALA A 332 16.17 -18.48 -1.86
N THR A 333 15.96 -18.36 -0.55
CA THR A 333 15.14 -17.31 0.05
C THR A 333 15.73 -15.92 -0.20
N TRP A 334 17.06 -15.77 -0.09
CA TRP A 334 17.72 -14.49 -0.37
C TRP A 334 17.65 -14.13 -1.86
N ALA A 335 18.03 -15.06 -2.74
CA ALA A 335 17.99 -14.88 -4.18
C ALA A 335 16.57 -14.53 -4.66
N SER A 336 15.55 -15.24 -4.17
CA SER A 336 14.17 -14.95 -4.50
C SER A 336 13.73 -13.60 -3.95
N THR A 337 14.12 -13.21 -2.73
CA THR A 337 13.73 -11.89 -2.19
C THR A 337 14.27 -10.77 -3.06
N VAL A 338 15.54 -10.85 -3.44
CA VAL A 338 16.17 -9.86 -4.33
C VAL A 338 15.49 -9.86 -5.70
N LEU A 339 15.29 -11.04 -6.30
CA LEU A 339 14.72 -11.17 -7.64
C LEU A 339 13.27 -10.67 -7.70
N THR A 340 12.44 -11.06 -6.74
CA THR A 340 11.04 -10.60 -6.63
C THR A 340 10.96 -9.09 -6.38
N THR A 341 11.88 -8.52 -5.59
CA THR A 341 11.92 -7.07 -5.34
C THR A 341 12.32 -6.31 -6.59
N VAL A 342 13.41 -6.71 -7.27
CA VAL A 342 13.89 -6.05 -8.50
C VAL A 342 12.84 -6.13 -9.59
N PHE A 343 12.28 -7.31 -9.82
CA PHE A 343 11.25 -7.49 -10.84
C PHE A 343 9.93 -6.79 -10.46
N GLY A 344 9.60 -6.72 -9.17
CA GLY A 344 8.44 -5.99 -8.66
C GLY A 344 8.55 -4.48 -8.88
N VAL A 345 9.72 -3.90 -8.63
CA VAL A 345 9.99 -2.49 -8.93
C VAL A 345 9.91 -2.22 -10.44
N TYR A 346 10.47 -3.12 -11.25
CA TYR A 346 10.41 -3.01 -12.71
C TYR A 346 8.97 -3.08 -13.25
N ALA A 347 8.20 -4.09 -12.83
CA ALA A 347 6.83 -4.32 -13.30
C ALA A 347 5.84 -3.24 -12.84
N ASN A 348 6.17 -2.50 -11.78
CA ASN A 348 5.34 -1.47 -11.16
C ASN A 348 6.03 -0.10 -11.15
N TRP A 349 6.87 0.18 -12.14
CA TRP A 349 7.61 1.44 -12.21
C TRP A 349 6.70 2.68 -12.16
N TYR A 350 5.53 2.61 -12.80
CA TYR A 350 4.52 3.67 -12.80
C TYR A 350 4.05 4.05 -11.39
N VAL A 351 4.08 3.11 -10.43
CA VAL A 351 3.65 3.33 -9.04
C VAL A 351 4.53 4.38 -8.37
N ILE A 352 5.78 4.54 -8.80
CA ILE A 352 6.71 5.55 -8.24
C ILE A 352 6.11 6.97 -8.33
N TYR A 353 5.32 7.27 -9.37
CA TYR A 353 4.65 8.56 -9.50
C TYR A 353 3.50 8.77 -8.50
N LEU A 354 2.94 7.69 -7.94
CA LEU A 354 1.91 7.73 -6.91
C LEU A 354 2.48 7.93 -5.49
N PHE A 355 3.81 7.88 -5.32
CA PHE A 355 4.42 8.07 -4.01
C PHE A 355 4.27 9.51 -3.55
N ARG A 356 3.40 9.71 -2.55
CA ARG A 356 3.29 10.97 -1.80
C ARG A 356 3.94 10.82 -0.44
N TRP A 357 4.41 11.93 0.13
CA TRP A 357 5.16 11.94 1.39
C TRP A 357 4.41 11.26 2.54
N TYR A 358 3.07 11.44 2.61
CA TYR A 358 2.23 10.84 3.65
C TYR A 358 2.05 9.33 3.47
N ILE A 359 2.05 8.83 2.22
CA ILE A 359 2.01 7.39 1.91
C ILE A 359 3.30 6.73 2.37
N VAL A 360 4.45 7.35 2.05
CA VAL A 360 5.77 6.90 2.51
C VAL A 360 5.84 6.88 4.03
N LEU A 361 5.39 7.95 4.67
CA LEU A 361 5.37 8.05 6.13
C LEU A 361 4.52 6.93 6.75
N ALA A 362 3.31 6.70 6.24
CA ALA A 362 2.42 5.65 6.74
C ALA A 362 2.99 4.24 6.49
N GLY A 363 3.55 3.98 5.31
CA GLY A 363 4.17 2.71 4.97
C GLY A 363 5.44 2.40 5.77
N CYS A 364 6.19 3.43 6.20
CA CYS A 364 7.28 3.30 7.17
C CYS A 364 6.76 3.11 8.59
N ALA A 365 5.74 3.87 8.99
CA ALA A 365 5.22 3.86 10.34
C ALA A 365 4.68 2.48 10.76
N LEU A 366 4.04 1.74 9.84
CA LEU A 366 3.46 0.42 10.17
C LEU A 366 4.52 -0.60 10.68
N PRO A 367 5.53 -1.02 9.88
CA PRO A 367 6.53 -1.99 10.36
C PRO A 367 7.36 -1.43 11.52
N TRP A 368 7.67 -0.12 11.53
CA TRP A 368 8.52 0.47 12.55
C TRP A 368 7.85 0.58 13.92
N SER A 369 6.59 1.01 13.97
CA SER A 369 5.81 0.97 15.21
C SER A 369 5.61 -0.47 15.67
N GLY A 370 5.41 -1.39 14.72
CA GLY A 370 5.44 -2.82 14.95
C GLY A 370 6.65 -3.32 15.74
N TYR A 371 7.87 -3.01 15.26
CA TYR A 371 9.10 -3.41 15.95
C TYR A 371 9.16 -2.83 17.37
N VAL A 372 8.86 -1.54 17.52
CA VAL A 372 8.95 -0.86 18.81
C VAL A 372 7.94 -1.43 19.81
N LEU A 373 6.67 -1.54 19.41
CA LEU A 373 5.59 -2.01 20.28
C LEU A 373 5.76 -3.49 20.64
N ALA A 374 6.14 -4.34 19.68
CA ALA A 374 6.39 -5.76 19.94
C ALA A 374 7.56 -5.95 20.91
N TYR A 375 8.63 -5.15 20.80
CA TYR A 375 9.74 -5.19 21.73
C TYR A 375 9.32 -4.79 23.15
N ILE A 376 8.54 -3.71 23.28
CA ILE A 376 8.00 -3.25 24.57
C ILE A 376 7.10 -4.33 25.19
N ILE A 377 6.21 -4.93 24.41
CA ILE A 377 5.33 -5.99 24.92
C ILE A 377 6.14 -7.21 25.36
N ALA A 378 7.14 -7.62 24.57
CA ALA A 378 8.02 -8.74 24.92
C ALA A 378 8.90 -8.44 26.17
N LEU A 379 9.22 -7.17 26.41
CA LEU A 379 9.84 -6.73 27.67
C LEU A 379 8.88 -6.86 28.85
N VAL A 380 7.64 -6.40 28.71
CA VAL A 380 6.61 -6.44 29.76
C VAL A 380 6.26 -7.89 30.12
N THR A 381 6.18 -8.78 29.12
CA THR A 381 5.96 -10.22 29.34
C THR A 381 7.22 -10.97 29.76
N ARG A 382 8.32 -10.25 30.06
CA ARG A 382 9.58 -10.76 30.61
C ARG A 382 10.22 -11.88 29.78
N GLN A 383 10.13 -11.79 28.46
CA GLN A 383 10.72 -12.80 27.55
C GLN A 383 12.26 -12.74 27.59
N GLN A 384 12.90 -13.87 27.28
CA GLN A 384 14.36 -13.91 27.21
C GLN A 384 14.89 -13.04 26.07
N HIS A 385 16.16 -12.64 26.10
CA HIS A 385 16.70 -11.71 25.09
C HIS A 385 16.53 -12.23 23.65
N ARG A 386 16.84 -13.51 23.41
CA ARG A 386 16.68 -14.15 22.09
C ARG A 386 15.21 -14.18 21.64
N GLU A 387 14.28 -14.44 22.56
CA GLU A 387 12.85 -14.48 22.28
C GLU A 387 12.28 -13.08 22.02
N ARG A 388 12.74 -12.06 22.75
CA ARG A 388 12.38 -10.65 22.53
C ARG A 388 12.74 -10.21 21.12
N ILE A 389 13.95 -10.53 20.67
CA ILE A 389 14.40 -10.25 19.29
C ILE A 389 13.50 -10.97 18.29
N THR A 390 13.25 -12.26 18.48
CA THR A 390 12.38 -13.04 17.60
C THR A 390 10.98 -12.44 17.50
N ILE A 391 10.30 -12.19 18.63
CA ILE A 391 8.93 -11.65 18.66
C ILE A 391 8.88 -10.28 17.97
N THR A 392 9.91 -9.45 18.20
CA THR A 392 10.02 -8.12 17.59
C THR A 392 10.10 -8.21 16.06
N ILE A 393 11.04 -9.03 15.55
CA ILE A 393 11.27 -9.20 14.11
C ILE A 393 10.05 -9.85 13.46
N GLU A 394 9.50 -10.89 14.07
CA GLU A 394 8.34 -11.61 13.56
C GLU A 394 7.11 -10.72 13.46
N THR A 395 6.88 -9.84 14.46
CA THR A 395 5.73 -8.93 14.42
C THR A 395 5.92 -7.86 13.34
N GLY A 396 7.07 -7.18 13.30
CA GLY A 396 7.28 -6.08 12.36
C GLY A 396 7.40 -6.52 10.89
N ILE A 397 7.88 -7.74 10.63
CA ILE A 397 7.95 -8.30 9.28
C ILE A 397 6.68 -9.11 8.99
N GLN A 398 5.71 -8.44 8.38
CA GLN A 398 4.46 -9.07 7.97
C GLN A 398 4.57 -9.70 6.58
N ASN A 399 3.68 -10.65 6.30
CA ASN A 399 3.51 -11.24 4.99
C ASN A 399 2.67 -10.36 4.07
N ILE A 400 3.26 -9.28 3.57
CA ILE A 400 2.61 -8.31 2.68
C ILE A 400 2.10 -8.93 1.38
N GLY A 401 2.65 -10.08 0.96
CA GLY A 401 2.18 -10.81 -0.21
C GLY A 401 0.72 -11.24 -0.09
N ILE A 402 0.28 -11.65 1.11
CA ILE A 402 -1.11 -12.04 1.37
C ILE A 402 -2.04 -10.85 1.15
N SER A 403 -1.74 -9.72 1.80
CA SER A 403 -2.54 -8.52 1.62
C SER A 403 -2.55 -8.04 0.17
N MET A 404 -1.43 -8.16 -0.56
CA MET A 404 -1.37 -7.76 -1.96
C MET A 404 -2.28 -8.62 -2.85
N ILE A 405 -2.23 -9.95 -2.72
CA ILE A 405 -3.11 -10.86 -3.48
C ILE A 405 -4.57 -10.63 -3.11
N MET A 406 -4.85 -10.45 -1.83
CA MET A 406 -6.19 -10.14 -1.34
C MET A 406 -6.74 -8.86 -1.98
N LEU A 407 -5.95 -7.79 -2.05
CA LEU A 407 -6.34 -6.54 -2.74
C LEU A 407 -6.59 -6.76 -4.22
N LEU A 408 -5.72 -7.54 -4.89
CA LEU A 408 -5.86 -7.89 -6.31
C LEU A 408 -7.18 -8.59 -6.65
N TRP A 409 -7.74 -9.35 -5.72
CA TRP A 409 -8.99 -10.06 -5.92
C TRP A 409 -10.21 -9.34 -5.37
N SER A 410 -10.02 -8.44 -4.40
CA SER A 410 -11.14 -7.75 -3.73
C SER A 410 -11.50 -6.41 -4.35
N LEU A 411 -10.54 -5.73 -5.01
CA LEU A 411 -10.76 -4.39 -5.54
C LEU A 411 -10.84 -4.42 -7.08
N PRO A 412 -11.81 -3.74 -7.69
CA PRO A 412 -11.85 -3.56 -9.13
C PRO A 412 -10.74 -2.60 -9.59
N GLU A 413 -10.34 -2.70 -10.85
CA GLU A 413 -9.53 -1.66 -11.48
C GLU A 413 -10.36 -0.36 -11.62
N PRO A 414 -9.79 0.85 -11.37
CA PRO A 414 -8.40 1.17 -11.04
C PRO A 414 -8.08 1.26 -9.53
N GLU A 415 -9.03 0.95 -8.63
CA GLU A 415 -8.83 1.07 -7.18
C GLU A 415 -7.71 0.16 -6.67
N VAL A 416 -7.59 -1.03 -7.27
CA VAL A 416 -6.52 -1.97 -6.98
C VAL A 416 -5.13 -1.39 -7.23
N ASP A 417 -4.91 -0.76 -8.38
CA ASP A 417 -3.60 -0.20 -8.74
C ASP A 417 -3.19 0.96 -7.81
N LEU A 418 -4.17 1.75 -7.38
CA LEU A 418 -3.97 2.80 -6.37
C LEU A 418 -3.66 2.21 -4.99
N ALA A 419 -4.34 1.14 -4.60
CA ALA A 419 -4.12 0.44 -3.34
C ALA A 419 -2.72 -0.19 -3.26
N LEU A 420 -2.22 -0.75 -4.37
CA LEU A 420 -0.93 -1.46 -4.44
C LEU A 420 0.29 -0.60 -4.08
N VAL A 421 0.19 0.73 -4.20
CA VAL A 421 1.24 1.67 -3.77
C VAL A 421 1.62 1.42 -2.31
N MET A 422 0.63 1.12 -1.45
CA MET A 422 0.85 0.97 -0.02
C MET A 422 1.61 -0.32 0.35
N PRO A 423 1.18 -1.53 -0.05
CA PRO A 423 1.96 -2.76 0.12
C PRO A 423 3.40 -2.64 -0.40
N LEU A 424 3.60 -2.01 -1.57
CA LEU A 424 4.93 -1.79 -2.14
C LEU A 424 5.80 -0.88 -1.26
N THR A 425 5.22 0.19 -0.75
CA THR A 425 5.89 1.09 0.20
C THR A 425 6.31 0.34 1.47
N ILE A 426 5.42 -0.47 2.03
CA ILE A 426 5.71 -1.26 3.25
C ILE A 426 6.85 -2.25 2.99
N ILE A 427 6.84 -2.96 1.85
CA ILE A 427 7.92 -3.88 1.47
C ILE A 427 9.27 -3.17 1.43
N LEU A 428 9.31 -1.96 0.87
CA LEU A 428 10.54 -1.16 0.78
C LEU A 428 10.99 -0.58 2.12
N ALA A 429 10.08 -0.36 3.07
CA ALA A 429 10.39 0.25 4.37
C ALA A 429 10.75 -0.76 5.46
N THR A 430 10.26 -2.00 5.36
CA THR A 430 10.34 -3.04 6.41
C THR A 430 11.77 -3.40 6.80
N ASP A 431 12.67 -3.52 5.82
CA ASP A 431 14.06 -3.98 5.97
C ASP A 431 15.03 -2.86 6.40
N LYS A 432 14.70 -1.60 6.12
CA LYS A 432 15.58 -0.45 6.33
C LYS A 432 16.11 -0.27 7.76
N PRO A 433 15.29 -0.31 8.83
CA PRO A 433 15.82 -0.17 10.18
C PRO A 433 16.73 -1.34 10.57
N LEU A 434 16.38 -2.57 10.15
CA LEU A 434 17.18 -3.77 10.41
C LEU A 434 18.51 -3.75 9.65
N MET A 435 18.52 -3.30 8.40
CA MET A 435 19.74 -3.11 7.62
C MET A 435 20.64 -2.05 8.25
N LEU A 436 20.07 -0.93 8.68
CA LEU A 436 20.81 0.16 9.31
C LEU A 436 21.48 -0.29 10.62
N ILE A 437 20.73 -0.94 11.52
CA ILE A 437 21.27 -1.46 12.79
C ILE A 437 22.38 -2.49 12.53
N TRP A 438 22.19 -3.38 11.54
CA TRP A 438 23.20 -4.37 11.17
C TRP A 438 24.47 -3.72 10.62
N LEU A 439 24.34 -2.72 9.73
CA LEU A 439 25.48 -1.97 9.20
C LEU A 439 26.23 -1.22 10.31
N ILE A 440 25.51 -0.55 11.21
CA ILE A 440 26.10 0.13 12.37
C ILE A 440 26.87 -0.89 13.23
N ARG A 441 26.27 -2.02 13.60
CA ARG A 441 26.94 -3.07 14.37
C ARG A 441 28.19 -3.58 13.65
N LYS A 442 28.14 -3.76 12.33
CA LYS A 442 29.30 -4.22 11.54
C LYS A 442 30.41 -3.17 11.44
N CYS A 443 30.06 -1.89 11.35
CA CYS A 443 31.03 -0.79 11.30
C CYS A 443 31.69 -0.53 12.67
N PHE A 444 30.92 -0.56 13.77
CA PHE A 444 31.41 -0.20 15.11
C PHE A 444 31.95 -1.39 15.91
N CYS A 445 31.44 -2.62 15.72
CA CYS A 445 31.88 -3.80 16.47
C CYS A 445 32.97 -4.62 15.75
N ARG A 446 33.60 -4.09 14.69
CA ARG A 446 34.69 -4.77 13.97
C ARG A 446 35.94 -5.07 14.82
N ASN A 447 36.02 -4.54 16.05
CA ASN A 447 37.10 -4.79 17.01
C ASN A 447 36.73 -5.77 18.15
N GLY A 448 35.52 -6.32 18.18
CA GLY A 448 35.11 -7.32 19.18
C GLY A 448 35.22 -8.73 18.60
N THR A 449 36.01 -9.58 19.27
CA THR A 449 36.25 -10.99 19.00
C THR A 449 35.06 -11.74 18.39
N VAL A 450 35.34 -12.43 17.28
CA VAL A 450 34.52 -13.48 16.67
C VAL A 450 34.09 -14.47 17.76
N VAL A 451 32.81 -14.43 18.15
CA VAL A 451 32.17 -15.57 18.84
C VAL A 451 31.57 -16.43 17.73
N GLU A 452 32.40 -17.30 17.19
CA GLU A 452 31.95 -18.38 16.32
C GLU A 452 31.60 -19.57 17.22
N ASP A 453 30.38 -19.57 17.75
CA ASP A 453 29.82 -20.76 18.41
C ASP A 453 28.42 -21.09 17.88
N MET A 454 28.45 -21.97 16.88
CA MET A 454 27.56 -23.09 16.57
C MET A 454 26.04 -22.95 16.75
N TYR A 455 25.33 -22.97 15.60
CA TYR A 455 24.04 -23.66 15.52
C TYR A 455 24.28 -25.18 15.65
N LYS A 456 24.23 -25.70 16.88
CA LYS A 456 23.92 -27.11 17.14
C LYS A 456 22.44 -27.18 17.54
N PRO A 457 21.58 -27.88 16.78
CA PRO A 457 20.22 -28.13 17.25
C PRO A 457 20.30 -28.93 18.56
N GLU A 458 19.62 -28.47 19.60
CA GLU A 458 19.47 -29.24 20.84
C GLU A 458 18.82 -30.60 20.52
N PRO A 459 19.41 -31.73 20.95
CA PRO A 459 18.82 -33.04 20.71
C PRO A 459 17.52 -33.18 21.54
N PRO A 460 16.49 -33.85 21.00
CA PRO A 460 15.24 -34.06 21.73
C PRO A 460 15.46 -35.17 22.77
N GLY A 461 15.73 -34.81 24.02
CA GLY A 461 15.89 -35.81 25.09
C GLY A 461 16.07 -35.30 26.54
N ASP A 462 16.51 -34.06 26.78
CA ASP A 462 17.04 -33.71 28.13
C ASP A 462 16.09 -32.90 29.03
N ALA A 463 14.77 -32.95 28.76
CA ALA A 463 13.78 -32.33 29.64
C ALA A 463 13.66 -33.04 31.00
N GLU A 464 14.04 -34.31 31.12
CA GLU A 464 14.04 -35.03 32.41
C GLU A 464 15.36 -34.89 33.20
N LYS A 465 16.50 -34.68 32.53
CA LYS A 465 17.80 -34.50 33.22
C LYS A 465 18.05 -33.08 33.75
N SER A 466 17.31 -32.10 33.25
CA SER A 466 17.40 -30.72 33.74
C SER A 466 16.69 -30.53 35.08
N GLU A 467 15.64 -31.30 35.39
CA GLU A 467 15.02 -31.31 36.73
C GLU A 467 15.89 -32.03 37.78
N GLU A 468 16.58 -33.12 37.41
CA GLU A 468 17.43 -33.86 38.34
C GLU A 468 18.71 -33.08 38.71
N LYS A 469 19.32 -32.37 37.75
CA LYS A 469 20.46 -31.47 38.02
C LYS A 469 20.07 -30.20 38.78
N SER A 470 18.85 -29.71 38.60
CA SER A 470 18.34 -28.57 39.38
C SER A 470 18.04 -28.98 40.82
N ALA A 471 17.54 -30.20 41.04
CA ALA A 471 17.30 -30.74 42.38
C ALA A 471 18.60 -31.09 43.13
N GLU A 472 19.65 -31.55 42.44
CA GLU A 472 20.99 -31.74 43.04
C GLU A 472 21.71 -30.42 43.34
N ALA A 473 21.56 -29.39 42.50
CA ALA A 473 22.15 -28.07 42.75
C ALA A 473 21.52 -27.36 43.96
N VAL A 474 20.20 -27.49 44.14
CA VAL A 474 19.49 -26.95 45.31
C VAL A 474 19.91 -27.68 46.60
N LYS A 475 20.14 -29.00 46.57
CA LYS A 475 20.65 -29.74 47.74
C LYS A 475 22.10 -29.38 48.11
N LEU A 476 22.93 -28.98 47.16
CA LEU A 476 24.32 -28.59 47.40
C LEU A 476 24.47 -27.16 47.93
N GLU A 477 23.52 -26.26 47.64
CA GLU A 477 23.47 -24.93 48.26
C GLU A 477 22.96 -24.99 49.72
N ASP A 478 21.98 -25.84 50.03
CA ASP A 478 21.47 -25.99 51.40
C ASP A 478 22.51 -26.59 52.38
N VAL A 479 23.46 -27.41 51.88
CA VAL A 479 24.56 -27.94 52.70
C VAL A 479 25.64 -26.89 52.98
N LYS A 480 25.87 -25.94 52.07
CA LYS A 480 26.85 -24.85 52.25
C LYS A 480 26.35 -23.71 53.14
N VAL A 481 25.04 -23.49 53.23
CA VAL A 481 24.48 -22.47 54.12
C VAL A 481 24.52 -22.92 55.59
N ASN A 482 24.39 -24.22 55.86
CA ASN A 482 24.45 -24.74 57.23
C ASN A 482 25.87 -24.86 57.81
N SER A 483 26.93 -24.83 56.99
CA SER A 483 28.32 -24.89 57.48
C SER A 483 28.92 -23.52 57.81
N VAL A 484 28.22 -22.41 57.58
CA VAL A 484 28.70 -21.04 57.85
C VAL A 484 28.18 -20.47 59.18
N ASN A 485 27.27 -21.17 59.86
CA ASN A 485 26.70 -20.75 61.15
C ASN A 485 27.23 -21.55 62.36
N SER A 486 28.34 -22.27 62.23
CA SER A 486 28.95 -23.01 63.33
C SER A 486 30.48 -22.93 63.30
N GLU A 487 31.02 -21.73 63.43
CA GLU A 487 32.35 -21.44 64.01
C GLU A 487 32.30 -20.15 64.82
#